data_AF-A0A0S8J771-F1
#
_entry.id   AF-A0A0S8J771-F1
#
_cell.length_a   1.000
_cell.length_b   1.000
_cell.length_c   1.000
_cell.angle_alpha   90.00
_cell.angle_beta   90.00
_cell.angle_gamma   90.00
#
_symmetry.space_group_name_H-M   'P 1'
#
loop_
_entity.id
_entity.type
_entity.pdbx_description
1 polymer ?
#
loop_
_entity_poly.entity_id
_entity_poly.type
_entity_poly.pdbx_seq_one_letter_code
_entity_poly.pdbx_strand_id
1 'polypeptide(L)'
;MGYRNHQQIKELISSYMDGEADEKQKKIVEIHLKECPECQREFEEMKKLEEVMGQMELKKPPKETWQVYWSSVYNRLERRIGWILFSIGAIILLFFGGYKAVEGIIQDQTTPLLLKVGILAAMAGLAVLLVSILRERLFVRKRERYEEVEK
;
A
#
# COMPACT_ATOMS: atom_id res chain seq x y z
N MET A 1 -4.69 -18.62 -55.58
CA MET A 1 -4.17 -17.42 -54.92
C MET A 1 -3.71 -17.81 -53.53
N GLY A 2 -2.40 -17.64 -53.27
CA GLY A 2 -1.77 -17.56 -51.95
C GLY A 2 -2.09 -18.63 -50.91
N TYR A 3 -1.37 -19.76 -50.94
CA TYR A 3 -1.09 -20.54 -49.73
C TYR A 3 -0.35 -19.63 -48.73
N ARG A 4 -1.06 -18.91 -47.86
CA ARG A 4 -0.45 -18.41 -46.63
C ARG A 4 -0.19 -19.63 -45.76
N ASN A 5 1.06 -19.79 -45.37
CA ASN A 5 1.57 -20.95 -44.66
C ASN A 5 0.72 -21.16 -43.39
N HIS A 6 0.08 -22.32 -43.22
CA HIS A 6 -0.88 -22.56 -42.13
C HIS A 6 -0.30 -22.19 -40.76
N GLN A 7 1.01 -22.37 -40.57
CA GLN A 7 1.71 -21.94 -39.36
C GLN A 7 1.62 -20.43 -39.07
N GLN A 8 1.71 -19.57 -40.10
CA GLN A 8 1.56 -18.12 -39.92
C GLN A 8 0.13 -17.73 -39.57
N ILE A 9 -0.86 -18.49 -40.06
CA ILE A 9 -2.26 -18.24 -39.69
C ILE A 9 -2.52 -18.66 -38.24
N LYS A 10 -1.89 -19.72 -37.74
CA LYS A 10 -1.99 -20.14 -36.32
C LYS A 10 -1.51 -19.04 -35.36
N GLU A 11 -0.39 -18.40 -35.68
CA GLU A 11 0.10 -17.26 -34.88
C GLU A 11 -0.88 -16.08 -34.90
N LEU A 12 -1.42 -15.74 -36.09
CA LEU A 12 -2.40 -14.67 -36.23
C LEU A 12 -3.74 -14.96 -35.56
N ILE A 13 -4.13 -16.24 -35.44
CA ILE A 13 -5.33 -16.66 -34.70
C ILE A 13 -5.22 -16.29 -33.22
N SER A 14 -4.05 -16.48 -32.60
CA SER A 14 -3.83 -16.05 -31.20
C SER A 14 -4.00 -14.54 -31.06
N SER A 15 -3.30 -13.75 -31.88
CA SER A 15 -3.44 -12.29 -31.86
C SER A 15 -4.86 -11.81 -32.18
N TYR A 16 -5.61 -12.56 -32.99
CA TYR A 16 -7.02 -12.30 -33.28
C TYR A 16 -7.91 -12.53 -32.05
N MET A 17 -7.68 -13.62 -31.30
CA MET A 17 -8.41 -13.93 -30.06
C MET A 17 -8.12 -12.93 -28.95
N ASP A 18 -6.86 -12.51 -28.81
CA ASP A 18 -6.41 -11.54 -27.81
C ASP A 18 -6.80 -10.07 -28.16
N GLY A 19 -7.37 -9.85 -29.35
CA GLY A 19 -7.80 -8.54 -29.85
C GLY A 19 -6.66 -7.63 -30.33
N GLU A 20 -5.45 -8.18 -30.47
CA GLU A 20 -4.23 -7.47 -30.89
C GLU A 20 -4.02 -7.44 -32.41
N ALA A 21 -4.81 -8.20 -33.17
CA ALA A 21 -4.76 -8.22 -34.63
C ALA A 21 -5.30 -6.91 -35.25
N ASP A 22 -4.60 -6.40 -36.27
CA ASP A 22 -5.06 -5.26 -37.07
C ASP A 22 -6.20 -5.63 -38.05
N GLU A 23 -6.89 -4.63 -38.61
CA GLU A 23 -8.04 -4.85 -39.50
C GLU A 23 -7.71 -5.62 -40.79
N LYS A 24 -6.45 -5.61 -41.25
CA LYS A 24 -6.02 -6.43 -42.40
C LYS A 24 -5.80 -7.86 -41.96
N GLN A 25 -5.15 -8.08 -40.82
CA GLN A 25 -4.89 -9.39 -40.22
C GLN A 25 -6.19 -10.11 -39.86
N LYS A 26 -7.19 -9.41 -39.29
CA LYS A 26 -8.53 -9.96 -39.03
C LYS A 26 -9.16 -10.53 -40.30
N LYS A 27 -9.21 -9.75 -41.38
CA LYS A 27 -9.76 -10.21 -42.67
C LYS A 27 -9.01 -11.40 -43.24
N ILE A 28 -7.69 -11.44 -43.05
CA ILE A 28 -6.83 -12.55 -43.48
C ILE A 28 -7.20 -13.83 -42.74
N VAL A 29 -7.37 -13.77 -41.41
CA VAL A 29 -7.76 -14.89 -40.57
C VAL A 29 -9.18 -15.34 -40.92
N GLU A 30 -10.14 -14.43 -41.04
CA GLU A 30 -11.54 -14.75 -41.36
C GLU A 30 -11.73 -15.43 -42.72
N ILE A 31 -10.99 -14.98 -43.75
CA ILE A 31 -11.00 -15.62 -45.06
C ILE A 31 -10.41 -17.04 -44.95
N HIS A 32 -9.29 -17.19 -44.24
CA HIS A 32 -8.62 -18.49 -44.12
C HIS A 32 -9.43 -19.50 -43.30
N LEU A 33 -10.11 -19.06 -42.23
CA LEU A 33 -10.98 -19.91 -41.42
C LEU A 33 -12.19 -20.44 -42.23
N LYS A 34 -12.64 -19.71 -43.26
CA LYS A 34 -13.71 -20.17 -44.17
C LYS A 34 -13.21 -21.18 -45.21
N GLU A 35 -11.93 -21.11 -45.57
CA GLU A 35 -11.34 -21.94 -46.62
C GLU A 35 -10.61 -23.19 -46.07
N CYS A 36 -10.18 -23.16 -44.80
CA CYS A 36 -9.39 -24.22 -44.18
C CYS A 36 -10.08 -24.85 -42.95
N PRO A 37 -10.59 -26.08 -43.06
CA PRO A 37 -11.20 -26.82 -41.94
C PRO A 37 -10.23 -27.13 -40.78
N GLU A 38 -8.94 -27.27 -41.06
CA GLU A 38 -7.93 -27.56 -40.02
C GLU A 38 -7.76 -26.37 -39.06
N CYS A 39 -7.56 -25.17 -39.62
CA CYS A 39 -7.42 -23.94 -38.83
C CYS A 39 -8.74 -23.56 -38.12
N GLN A 40 -9.89 -23.88 -38.72
CA GLN A 40 -11.18 -23.70 -38.06
C GLN A 40 -11.29 -24.54 -36.78
N ARG A 41 -10.89 -25.81 -36.86
CA ARG A 41 -10.92 -26.71 -35.70
C ARG A 41 -10.01 -26.22 -34.57
N GLU A 42 -8.80 -25.77 -34.90
CA GLU A 42 -7.86 -25.23 -33.90
C GLU A 42 -8.41 -23.96 -33.22
N PHE A 43 -9.02 -23.06 -33.99
CA PHE A 43 -9.68 -21.88 -33.43
C PHE A 43 -10.82 -22.25 -32.48
N GLU A 44 -11.64 -23.24 -32.83
CA GLU A 44 -12.72 -23.74 -31.97
C GLU A 44 -12.19 -24.40 -30.69
N GLU A 45 -11.09 -25.14 -30.76
CA GLU A 45 -10.42 -25.73 -29.59
C GLU A 45 -9.89 -24.66 -28.63
N MET A 46 -9.20 -23.64 -29.15
CA MET A 46 -8.69 -22.52 -28.34
C MET A 46 -9.83 -21.74 -27.69
N LYS A 47 -10.91 -21.45 -28.44
CA LYS A 47 -12.10 -20.78 -27.93
C LYS A 47 -12.79 -21.57 -26.82
N LYS A 48 -12.84 -22.90 -26.95
CA LYS A 48 -13.40 -23.78 -25.91
C LYS A 48 -12.55 -23.77 -24.63
N LEU A 49 -11.22 -23.72 -24.76
CA LEU A 49 -10.32 -23.59 -23.60
C LEU A 49 -10.53 -22.25 -22.89
N GLU A 50 -10.63 -21.15 -23.64
CA GLU A 50 -10.94 -19.82 -23.09
C GLU A 50 -12.28 -19.81 -22.36
N GLU A 51 -13.31 -20.43 -22.93
CA GLU A 51 -14.64 -20.54 -22.31
C GLU A 51 -14.60 -21.34 -21.00
N VAL A 52 -13.89 -22.48 -20.98
CA VAL A 52 -13.71 -23.29 -19.76
C VAL A 52 -12.91 -22.54 -18.69
N MET A 53 -11.87 -21.80 -19.09
CA MET A 53 -11.10 -20.94 -18.17
C MET A 53 -11.92 -19.74 -17.67
N GLY A 54 -12.80 -19.18 -18.49
CA GLY A 54 -13.73 -18.11 -18.10
C GLY A 54 -14.83 -18.59 -17.17
N GLN A 55 -15.27 -19.85 -17.31
CA GLN A 55 -16.22 -20.50 -16.40
C GLN A 55 -15.59 -20.89 -15.06
N MET A 56 -14.25 -21.05 -15.00
CA MET A 56 -13.53 -21.01 -13.73
C MET A 56 -13.52 -19.57 -13.23
N GLU A 57 -14.62 -19.15 -12.60
CA GLU A 57 -14.69 -17.90 -11.87
C GLU A 57 -13.51 -17.85 -10.89
N LEU A 58 -12.47 -17.09 -11.24
CA LEU A 58 -11.48 -16.60 -10.29
C LEU A 58 -12.29 -15.83 -9.26
N LYS A 59 -12.55 -16.51 -8.13
CA LYS A 59 -13.33 -16.03 -7.00
C LYS A 59 -12.76 -14.67 -6.61
N LYS A 60 -13.36 -13.59 -7.12
CA LYS A 60 -12.96 -12.22 -6.78
C LYS A 60 -13.06 -12.15 -5.25
N PRO A 61 -11.99 -11.74 -4.56
CA PRO A 61 -12.02 -11.72 -3.10
C PRO A 61 -13.24 -10.90 -2.67
N PRO A 62 -14.10 -11.43 -1.79
CA PRO A 62 -15.34 -10.78 -1.41
C PRO A 62 -15.01 -9.41 -0.80
N LYS A 63 -15.86 -8.40 -1.06
CA LYS A 63 -15.65 -7.01 -0.59
C LYS A 63 -15.44 -6.91 0.93
N GLU A 64 -15.87 -7.92 1.69
CA GLU A 64 -15.67 -8.08 3.13
C GLU A 64 -14.19 -8.23 3.54
N THR A 65 -13.34 -8.85 2.72
CA THR A 65 -11.90 -8.92 3.00
C THR A 65 -11.21 -7.57 2.87
N TRP A 66 -11.82 -6.63 2.13
CA TRP A 66 -11.29 -5.27 1.98
C TRP A 66 -11.36 -4.49 3.30
N GLN A 67 -12.45 -4.63 4.08
CA GLN A 67 -12.59 -3.90 5.34
C GLN A 67 -11.65 -4.40 6.44
N VAL A 68 -11.36 -5.70 6.50
CA VAL A 68 -10.44 -6.29 7.49
C VAL A 68 -8.99 -5.86 7.23
N TYR A 69 -8.60 -5.76 5.96
CA TYR A 69 -7.28 -5.28 5.58
C TYR A 69 -7.09 -3.79 5.93
N TRP A 70 -8.06 -2.94 5.58
CA TRP A 70 -7.97 -1.51 5.86
C TRP A 70 -8.07 -1.17 7.35
N SER A 71 -8.99 -1.77 8.11
CA SER A 71 -9.17 -1.44 9.53
C SER A 71 -7.96 -1.81 10.41
N SER A 72 -7.28 -2.92 10.11
CA SER A 72 -6.13 -3.39 10.90
C SER A 72 -4.81 -2.65 10.58
N VAL A 73 -4.67 -2.18 9.33
CA VAL A 73 -3.51 -1.41 8.87
C VAL A 73 -3.67 0.07 9.26
N TYR A 74 -4.82 0.69 8.99
CA TYR A 74 -5.05 2.12 9.23
C TYR A 74 -5.03 2.47 10.72
N ASN A 75 -5.74 1.70 11.55
CA ASN A 75 -5.85 1.96 12.99
C ASN A 75 -4.53 1.70 13.75
N ARG A 76 -3.60 0.93 13.14
CA ARG A 76 -2.26 0.67 13.69
C ARG A 76 -1.24 1.71 13.23
N LEU A 77 -1.38 2.23 12.01
CA LEU A 77 -0.53 3.28 11.47
C LEU A 77 -0.82 4.63 12.11
N GLU A 78 -2.09 5.02 12.22
CA GLU A 78 -2.49 6.33 12.72
C GLU A 78 -1.93 6.60 14.13
N ARG A 79 -1.99 5.58 15.00
CA ARG A 79 -1.48 5.67 16.36
C ARG A 79 0.05 5.71 16.42
N ARG A 80 0.76 4.97 15.57
CA ARG A 80 2.24 4.97 15.54
C ARG A 80 2.79 6.27 14.92
N ILE A 81 2.19 6.72 13.83
CA ILE A 81 2.57 7.95 13.14
C ILE A 81 2.28 9.17 14.02
N GLY A 82 1.15 9.17 14.73
CA GLY A 82 0.81 10.22 15.70
C GLY A 82 1.90 10.40 16.78
N TRP A 83 2.44 9.31 17.33
CA TRP A 83 3.54 9.38 18.29
C TRP A 83 4.84 9.89 17.70
N ILE A 84 5.19 9.43 16.50
CA ILE A 84 6.40 9.88 15.81
C ILE A 84 6.31 11.40 15.56
N LEU A 85 5.19 11.88 15.03
CA LEU A 85 4.97 13.30 14.79
C LEU A 85 4.96 14.12 16.08
N PHE A 86 4.32 13.62 17.14
CA PHE A 86 4.29 14.29 18.44
C PHE A 86 5.70 14.40 19.05
N SER A 87 6.50 13.34 19.00
CA SER A 87 7.88 13.36 19.48
C SER A 87 8.75 14.33 18.68
N ILE A 88 8.62 14.35 17.36
CA ILE A 88 9.34 15.31 16.51
C ILE A 88 8.93 16.74 16.84
N GLY A 89 7.63 17.01 16.97
CA GLY A 89 7.11 18.32 17.35
C GLY A 89 7.62 18.78 18.72
N ALA A 90 7.65 17.89 19.71
CA ALA A 90 8.17 18.18 21.04
C ALA A 90 9.67 18.52 21.00
N ILE A 91 10.47 17.80 20.22
CA ILE A 91 11.91 18.08 20.03
C ILE A 91 12.11 19.47 19.41
N ILE A 92 11.35 19.80 18.35
CA ILE A 92 11.44 21.10 17.69
C ILE A 92 11.06 22.23 18.65
N LEU A 93 9.98 22.07 19.42
CA LEU A 93 9.55 23.06 20.41
C LEU A 93 10.57 23.24 21.53
N LEU A 94 11.23 22.18 21.99
CA LEU A 94 12.30 22.27 22.99
C LEU A 94 13.53 23.00 22.44
N PHE A 95 13.92 22.71 21.20
CA PHE A 95 15.05 23.40 20.55
C PHE A 95 14.74 24.89 20.31
N PHE A 96 13.56 25.20 19.78
CA PHE A 96 13.14 26.57 19.51
C PHE A 96 12.91 27.36 20.80
N GLY A 97 12.22 26.76 21.78
CA GLY A 97 12.02 27.35 23.10
C GLY A 97 13.33 27.54 23.85
N GLY A 98 14.26 26.60 23.73
CA GLY A 98 15.61 26.73 24.27
C GLY A 98 16.41 27.86 23.60
N TYR A 99 16.37 27.95 22.29
CA TYR A 99 16.99 29.04 21.54
C TYR A 99 16.42 30.41 21.97
N LYS A 100 15.09 30.55 22.05
CA LYS A 100 14.42 31.78 22.50
C LYS A 100 14.70 32.11 23.96
N ALA A 101 14.76 31.10 24.84
CA ALA A 101 15.16 31.29 26.22
C ALA A 101 16.60 31.79 26.29
N VAL A 102 17.54 31.18 25.56
CA VAL A 102 18.94 31.61 25.49
C VAL A 102 19.04 33.04 24.96
N GLU A 103 18.30 33.42 23.92
CA GLU A 103 18.25 34.79 23.39
C GLU A 103 17.79 35.80 24.45
N GLY A 104 16.65 35.55 25.11
CA GLY A 104 16.12 36.45 26.14
C GLY A 104 16.98 36.52 27.40
N ILE A 105 17.75 35.46 27.67
CA ILE A 105 18.60 35.34 28.85
C ILE A 105 20.04 35.83 28.62
N ILE A 106 20.52 35.87 27.37
CA ILE A 106 21.79 36.52 26.99
C ILE A 106 21.69 38.04 27.17
N GLN A 107 20.48 38.59 27.13
CA GLN A 107 20.23 40.01 27.29
C GLN A 107 20.27 40.49 28.76
N ASP A 108 20.18 39.56 29.74
CA ASP A 108 20.17 39.88 31.18
C ASP A 108 21.43 39.35 31.89
N GLN A 109 22.26 40.27 32.39
CA GLN A 109 23.63 40.01 32.89
C GLN A 109 23.69 39.31 34.27
N THR A 110 22.56 39.10 34.95
CA THR A 110 22.50 38.74 36.38
C THR A 110 21.95 37.35 36.67
N THR A 111 21.54 36.58 35.66
CA THR A 111 20.92 35.26 35.87
C THR A 111 21.97 34.14 35.99
N PRO A 112 22.00 33.38 37.11
CA PRO A 112 22.95 32.29 37.29
C PRO A 112 22.72 31.17 36.27
N LEU A 113 23.82 30.70 35.68
CA LEU A 113 23.85 29.74 34.57
C LEU A 113 23.11 28.42 34.90
N LEU A 114 23.14 28.03 36.19
CA LEU A 114 22.48 26.84 36.71
C LEU A 114 20.95 26.84 36.49
N LEU A 115 20.32 28.01 36.61
CA LEU A 115 18.85 28.14 36.53
C LEU A 115 18.36 28.00 35.08
N LYS A 116 19.18 28.46 34.13
CA LYS A 116 18.94 28.34 32.68
C LYS A 116 18.95 26.87 32.24
N VAL A 117 19.97 26.15 32.68
CA VAL A 117 20.14 24.72 32.40
C VAL A 117 19.06 23.90 33.11
N GLY A 118 18.69 24.29 34.34
CA GLY A 118 17.63 23.64 35.11
C GLY A 118 16.26 23.68 34.43
N ILE A 119 15.86 24.84 33.88
CA ILE A 119 14.57 24.98 33.19
C ILE A 119 14.55 24.15 31.89
N LEU A 120 15.64 24.18 31.12
CA LEU A 120 15.76 23.38 29.90
C LEU A 120 15.71 21.87 30.17
N ALA A 121 16.47 21.42 31.18
CA ALA A 121 16.48 20.03 31.59
C ALA A 121 15.11 19.59 32.14
N ALA A 122 14.43 20.45 32.90
CA ALA A 122 13.09 20.19 33.41
C ALA A 122 12.07 20.06 32.28
N MET A 123 12.05 20.98 31.31
CA MET A 123 11.15 20.91 30.16
C MET A 123 11.42 19.67 29.30
N ALA A 124 12.68 19.36 29.03
CA ALA A 124 13.06 18.17 28.29
C ALA A 124 12.66 16.88 29.03
N GLY A 125 12.91 16.81 30.34
CA GLY A 125 12.54 15.67 31.17
C GLY A 125 11.02 15.45 31.21
N LEU A 126 10.23 16.52 31.33
CA LEU A 126 8.77 16.46 31.33
C LEU A 126 8.23 15.95 29.99
N ALA A 127 8.80 16.43 28.88
CA ALA A 127 8.44 15.97 27.54
C ALA A 127 8.75 14.47 27.34
N VAL A 128 9.94 14.02 27.75
CA VAL A 128 10.33 12.60 27.66
C VAL A 128 9.45 11.72 28.55
N LEU A 129 9.16 12.15 29.78
CA LEU A 129 8.29 11.41 30.70
C LEU A 129 6.87 11.30 30.16
N LEU A 130 6.30 12.39 29.62
CA LEU A 130 4.97 12.36 29.01
C LEU A 130 4.92 11.37 27.84
N VAL A 131 5.91 11.43 26.93
CA VAL A 131 6.01 10.48 25.81
C VAL A 131 6.17 9.05 26.29
N SER A 132 6.99 8.80 27.32
CA SER A 132 7.22 7.48 27.88
C SER A 132 5.95 6.89 28.51
N ILE A 133 5.28 7.67 29.36
CA ILE A 133 4.03 7.25 30.04
C ILE A 133 2.92 7.00 29.01
N LEU A 134 2.80 7.86 28.00
CA LEU A 134 1.79 7.69 26.96
C LEU A 134 2.06 6.45 26.09
N ARG A 135 3.33 6.19 25.75
CA ARG A 135 3.73 4.95 25.05
C ARG A 135 3.34 3.72 25.85
N GLU A 136 3.63 3.72 27.15
CA GLU A 136 3.40 2.59 28.05
C GLU A 136 1.91 2.33 28.30
N ARG A 137 1.13 3.37 28.62
CA ARG A 137 -0.33 3.28 28.82
C ARG A 137 -1.06 2.70 27.61
N LEU A 138 -0.64 3.05 26.40
CA LEU A 138 -1.26 2.56 25.17
C LEU A 138 -0.88 1.11 24.85
N PHE A 139 0.31 0.67 25.27
CA PHE A 139 0.75 -0.71 25.09
C PHE A 139 0.08 -1.65 26.11
N VAL A 140 -0.03 -1.23 27.38
CA VAL A 140 -0.63 -2.01 28.47
C VAL A 140 -2.13 -2.24 28.25
N ARG A 141 -2.89 -1.22 27.83
CA ARG A 141 -4.32 -1.37 27.51
C ARG A 141 -4.59 -2.37 26.36
N LYS A 142 -3.55 -2.73 25.60
CA LYS A 142 -3.65 -3.73 24.53
C LYS A 142 -3.49 -5.16 25.04
N ARG A 143 -2.84 -5.42 26.18
CA ARG A 143 -2.68 -6.78 26.72
C ARG A 143 -3.90 -7.27 27.49
N GLU A 144 -4.58 -6.41 28.26
CA GLU A 144 -5.76 -6.81 29.03
C GLU A 144 -6.92 -7.32 28.14
N ARG A 145 -7.05 -6.79 26.91
CA ARG A 145 -8.11 -7.22 25.98
C ARG A 145 -7.90 -8.60 25.33
N TYR A 146 -6.74 -9.23 25.49
CA TYR A 146 -6.51 -10.58 24.95
C TYR A 146 -6.61 -11.68 26.01
N GLU A 147 -6.68 -11.36 27.31
CA GLU A 147 -6.88 -12.36 28.37
C GLU A 147 -8.37 -12.71 28.61
N GLU A 148 -9.32 -11.93 28.09
CA GLU A 148 -10.75 -12.20 28.25
C GLU A 148 -11.34 -13.18 27.21
N VAL A 149 -10.55 -13.68 26.24
CA VAL A 149 -11.05 -14.58 25.17
C VAL A 149 -10.59 -16.03 25.34
N GLU A 150 -9.97 -16.36 26.47
CA GLU A 150 -9.54 -17.73 26.78
C GLU A 150 -10.14 -18.23 28.10
N LYS A 151 -11.48 -18.21 28.20
CA LYS A 151 -12.28 -19.09 29.06
C LYS A 151 -13.63 -19.39 28.44
#